data_AF-A0A3D0I2L4-F1
#
_entry.id   AF-A0A3D0I2L4-F1
#
_cell.length_a   1.000
_cell.length_b   1.000
_cell.length_c   1.000
_cell.angle_alpha   90.00
_cell.angle_beta   90.00
_cell.angle_gamma   90.00
#
_symmetry.space_group_name_H-M   'P 1'
#
loop_
_entity.id
_entity.type
_entity.pdbx_description
1 polymer ?
#
loop_
_entity_poly.entity_id
_entity_poly.type
_entity_poly.pdbx_seq_one_letter_code
_entity_poly.pdbx_strand_id
1 'polypeptide(L)' 'MACSQDLDAAYGKLDYTKTKGYNAKLNWAKAEGLLAEARVGQGIKEYNTCIAKAKAAAPYIQASLQ' A
#
# COMPACT_ATOMS: atom_id res chain seq x y z
N MET A 1 15.24 7.28 -0.65
CA MET A 1 14.34 7.73 -1.72
C MET A 1 13.40 6.63 -2.22
N ALA A 2 13.87 5.38 -2.41
CA ALA A 2 13.04 4.26 -2.91
C ALA A 2 11.68 4.07 -2.21
N CYS A 3 11.62 4.10 -0.87
CA CYS A 3 10.35 3.84 -0.19
C CYS A 3 9.24 4.86 -0.51
N SER A 4 9.57 6.14 -0.70
CA SER A 4 8.55 7.16 -1.01
C SER A 4 7.92 6.91 -2.38
N GLN A 5 8.74 6.54 -3.36
CA GLN A 5 8.25 6.22 -4.71
C GLN A 5 7.41 4.95 -4.70
N ASP A 6 7.84 3.91 -3.98
CA ASP A 6 7.08 2.68 -3.84
C ASP A 6 5.74 2.90 -3.10
N LEU A 7 5.73 3.75 -2.08
CA LEU A 7 4.53 4.17 -1.35
C LEU A 7 3.55 4.90 -2.25
N ASP A 8 4.00 5.92 -2.97
CA ASP A 8 3.17 6.68 -3.90
C ASP A 8 2.58 5.79 -4.99
N ALA A 9 3.41 4.92 -5.59
CA ALA A 9 2.96 3.97 -6.60
C ALA A 9 1.92 2.98 -6.05
N ALA A 10 2.10 2.49 -4.82
CA ALA A 10 1.17 1.57 -4.18
C ALA A 10 -0.14 2.26 -3.81
N TYR A 11 -0.10 3.49 -3.28
CA TYR A 11 -1.28 4.31 -3.02
C TYR A 11 -2.04 4.62 -4.32
N GLY A 12 -1.35 4.96 -5.41
CA GLY A 12 -1.97 5.18 -6.70
C GLY A 12 -2.72 3.95 -7.23
N LYS A 13 -2.14 2.76 -7.08
CA LYS A 13 -2.83 1.51 -7.44
C LYS A 13 -4.02 1.24 -6.54
N LEU A 14 -3.88 1.44 -5.23
CA LEU A 14 -4.96 1.26 -4.25
C LEU A 14 -6.14 2.19 -4.58
N ASP A 15 -5.88 3.45 -4.90
CA ASP A 15 -6.91 4.42 -5.27
C ASP A 15 -7.55 4.07 -6.62
N TYR A 16 -6.77 3.59 -7.58
CA TYR A 16 -7.30 3.05 -8.84
C TYR A 16 -8.28 1.88 -8.59
N THR A 17 -7.95 0.93 -7.70
CA THR A 17 -8.90 -0.14 -7.35
C THR A 17 -10.19 0.41 -6.73
N LYS A 18 -10.08 1.50 -5.94
CA LYS A 18 -11.22 2.20 -5.34
C LYS A 18 -12.14 2.78 -6.40
N THR A 19 -11.59 3.44 -7.41
CA THR A 19 -12.36 4.03 -8.53
C THR A 19 -13.06 3.00 -9.42
N LYS A 20 -12.51 1.78 -9.52
CA LYS A 20 -13.06 0.70 -10.37
C LYS A 20 -14.21 -0.08 -9.75
N GLY A 21 -14.49 0.11 -8.46
CA GLY A 21 -15.44 -0.72 -7.72
C GLY A 21 -14.77 -2.03 -7.31
N TYR A 22 -14.13 -2.02 -6.14
CA TYR A 22 -13.38 -3.13 -5.58
C TYR A 22 -14.33 -4.12 -4.91
N ASN A 23 -14.29 -5.38 -5.33
CA ASN A 23 -15.12 -6.45 -4.75
C ASN A 23 -14.62 -6.87 -3.36
N ALA A 24 -13.32 -6.76 -3.10
CA ALA A 24 -12.70 -7.21 -1.86
C ALA A 24 -12.33 -6.04 -0.93
N LYS A 25 -13.33 -5.40 -0.31
CA LYS A 25 -13.14 -4.31 0.67
C LYS A 25 -12.16 -4.66 1.80
N LEU A 26 -12.12 -5.93 2.21
CA LEU A 26 -11.22 -6.41 3.25
C LEU A 26 -9.75 -6.39 2.81
N ASN A 27 -9.45 -6.82 1.57
CA ASN A 27 -8.10 -6.79 1.04
C ASN A 27 -7.64 -5.34 0.81
N TRP A 28 -8.57 -4.49 0.36
CA TRP A 28 -8.32 -3.07 0.21
C TRP A 28 -7.93 -2.41 1.53
N ALA A 29 -8.71 -2.66 2.60
CA ALA A 29 -8.42 -2.13 3.94
C ALA A 29 -7.08 -2.65 4.50
N LYS A 30 -6.74 -3.93 4.25
CA LYS A 30 -5.43 -4.48 4.65
C LYS A 30 -4.28 -3.80 3.91
N ALA A 31 -4.43 -3.58 2.60
CA ALA A 31 -3.43 -2.85 1.81
C ALA A 31 -3.27 -1.41 2.32
N GLU A 32 -4.37 -0.70 2.57
CA GLU A 32 -4.34 0.66 3.13
C GLU A 32 -3.59 0.71 4.47
N GLY A 33 -3.90 -0.22 5.38
CA GLY A 33 -3.23 -0.29 6.69
C GLY A 33 -1.73 -0.48 6.58
N LEU A 34 -1.28 -1.41 5.73
CA LEU A 34 0.15 -1.64 5.49
C LEU A 34 0.86 -0.42 4.90
N LEU A 35 0.20 0.30 3.98
CA LEU A 35 0.74 1.54 3.42
C LEU A 35 0.78 2.67 4.45
N ALA A 36 -0.24 2.77 5.31
CA ALA A 36 -0.25 3.75 6.40
C ALA A 36 0.91 3.49 7.39
N GLU A 37 1.13 2.23 7.77
CA GLU A 37 2.27 1.84 8.60
C GLU A 37 3.62 2.15 7.91
N ALA A 38 3.74 1.88 6.61
CA ALA A 38 4.94 2.21 5.85
C ALA A 38 5.22 3.72 5.86
N ARG A 39 4.18 4.55 5.70
CA ARG A 39 4.29 6.01 5.71
C ARG A 39 4.69 6.55 7.08
N VAL A 40 4.20 5.95 8.17
CA VAL A 40 4.65 6.26 9.54
C VAL A 40 6.12 5.88 9.70
N GLY A 41 6.52 4.69 9.25
CA GLY A 41 7.92 4.23 9.25
C GLY A 41 8.85 5.17 8.49
N GLN A 42 8.41 5.69 7.34
CA GLN A 42 9.13 6.72 6.59
C GLN A 42 9.38 8.00 7.42
N GLY A 43 8.37 8.46 8.15
CA GLY A 43 8.45 9.67 8.98
C GLY A 43 9.45 9.56 10.14
N ILE A 44 9.61 8.36 10.71
CA ILE A 44 10.58 8.08 11.77
C ILE A 44 11.94 7.57 11.26
N LYS A 45 12.18 7.65 9.94
CA LYS A 45 13.42 7.20 9.24
C LYS A 45 13.68 5.68 9.29
N GLU A 46 12.66 4.87 9.54
CA GLU A 46 12.69 3.41 9.50
C GLU A 46 12.44 2.88 8.07
N TYR A 47 13.39 3.14 7.17
CA TYR A 47 13.24 2.91 5.74
C TYR A 47 13.14 1.42 5.34
N ASN A 48 13.80 0.51 6.08
CA ASN A 48 13.72 -0.93 5.81
C ASN A 48 12.31 -1.48 6.06
N THR A 49 11.70 -1.04 7.17
CA THR A 49 10.33 -1.39 7.55
C THR A 49 9.32 -0.81 6.56
N CYS A 50 9.57 0.40 6.09
CA CYS A 50 8.79 1.08 5.05
C CYS A 50 8.75 0.26 3.74
N ILE A 51 9.90 -0.16 3.22
CA ILE A 51 9.97 -0.96 1.97
C ILE A 51 9.30 -2.32 2.16
N ALA A 52 9.55 -2.99 3.29
CA ALA A 52 8.95 -4.29 3.58
C ALA A 52 7.41 -4.22 3.62
N LYS A 53 6.86 -3.19 4.28
CA LYS A 53 5.42 -2.96 4.40
C LYS A 53 4.78 -2.57 3.06
N ALA A 54 5.42 -1.68 2.28
CA ALA A 54 4.96 -1.34 0.94
C ALA A 54 4.91 -2.57 0.02
N LYS A 55 5.93 -3.43 0.09
CA LYS A 55 5.99 -4.69 -0.68
C LYS A 55 4.93 -5.70 -0.23
N ALA A 56 4.65 -5.76 1.08
CA ALA A 56 3.60 -6.60 1.64
C ALA A 56 2.18 -6.14 1.22
N ALA A 57 1.98 -4.86 0.91
CA ALA A 57 0.69 -4.33 0.44
C ALA A 57 0.35 -4.77 -1.00
N ALA A 58 1.36 -4.99 -1.86
CA ALA A 58 1.19 -5.33 -3.27
C ALA A 58 0.23 -6.50 -3.57
N PRO A 59 0.33 -7.68 -2.92
CA PRO A 59 -0.60 -8.79 -3.17
C PRO A 59 -2.04 -8.45 -2.77
N TYR A 60 -2.25 -7.66 -1.71
CA TYR A 60 -3.59 -7.25 -1.28
C TYR A 60 -4.22 -6.25 -2.25
N ILE A 61 -3.42 -5.35 -2.84
CA ILE A 61 -3.87 -4.44 -3.90
C ILE A 61 -4.30 -5.24 -5.14
N GLN A 62 -3.50 -6.23 -5.56
CA GLN A 62 -3.86 -7.12 -6.67
C GLN A 62 -5.13 -7.92 -6.38
N ALA A 63 -5.26 -8.46 -5.18
CA ALA A 63 -6.45 -9.19 -4.74
C ALA A 63 -7.69 -8.28 -4.55
N SER A 64 -7.52 -6.95 -4.58
CA SER A 64 -8.63 -5.99 -4.54
C SER A 64 -9.18 -5.66 -5.94
N LEU A 65 -8.47 -6.06 -7.01
CA LEU A 65 -8.87 -5.88 -8.41
C LEU A 65 -9.66 -7.07 -8.99
N GLN A 66 -9.64 -8.23 -8.33
CA GLN A 66 -10.37 -9.43 -8.75
C GLN A 66 -11.84 -9.42 -8.30
#